data_AF-A0A2E7L6P8-F1
#
_entry.id   AF-A0A2E7L6P8-F1
#
_cell.length_a   1.000
_cell.length_b   1.000
_cell.length_c   1.000
_cell.angle_alpha   90.00
_cell.angle_beta   90.00
_cell.angle_gamma   90.00
#
_symmetry.space_group_name_H-M   'P 1'
#
loop_
_entity.id
_entity.type
_entity.pdbx_description
1 polymer ?
#
loop_
_entity_poly.entity_id
_entity_poly.type
_entity_poly.pdbx_seq_one_letter_code
_entity_poly.pdbx_strand_id
1 'polypeptide(L)'
;MNRIRVEWICVKLAIAFSRRHLRYLKIVLGVYLLHLISPRKGRYLRFGFFFLQTIDDYLDGDLVHSDVPGYVHQIIADFRAESFGESELAQLGEAFNASVPDEQRGVIREKVLELIAVMEADYRRVVNREIWTAEQLEQQHEQTFSLSLDLCCAVFEKGFTSAESTPAMIKGLGWCSTVRDFDADFNRGLFNVPSTFLKPEDCHLTATEFKRRPVYAAWKKDINGLIRDDLAVMQMEVEKFRSRPIKKLLSVFSRDIHKYHRREVMRGLV
;
A
#
# COMPACT_ATOMS: atom_id res chain seq x y z
N MET A 1 26.48 0.84 -8.91
CA MET A 1 25.74 1.75 -8.02
C MET A 1 26.58 2.80 -7.26
N ASN A 2 26.28 4.10 -7.42
CA ASN A 2 26.84 5.19 -6.58
C ASN A 2 25.98 5.37 -5.31
N ARG A 3 26.49 4.97 -4.14
CA ARG A 3 25.74 5.02 -2.87
C ARG A 3 25.28 6.43 -2.49
N ILE A 4 26.12 7.45 -2.73
CA ILE A 4 25.78 8.85 -2.38
C ILE A 4 24.56 9.31 -3.20
N ARG A 5 24.52 8.93 -4.48
CA ARG A 5 23.41 9.26 -5.37
C ARG A 5 22.09 8.63 -4.91
N VAL A 6 22.10 7.35 -4.52
CA VAL A 6 20.90 6.67 -4.01
C VAL A 6 20.39 7.31 -2.72
N GLU A 7 21.30 7.65 -1.80
CA GLU A 7 20.91 8.34 -0.56
C GLU A 7 20.27 9.71 -0.86
N TRP A 8 20.81 10.45 -1.83
CA TRP A 8 20.23 11.71 -2.28
C TRP A 8 18.82 11.53 -2.88
N ILE A 9 18.61 10.50 -3.70
CA ILE A 9 17.29 10.14 -4.23
C ILE A 9 16.31 9.88 -3.08
N CYS A 10 16.70 9.09 -2.07
CA CYS A 10 15.86 8.83 -0.91
C CYS A 10 15.51 10.09 -0.10
N VAL A 11 16.44 11.04 0.03
CA VAL A 11 16.17 12.32 0.73
C VAL A 11 15.20 13.18 -0.07
N LYS A 12 15.38 13.29 -1.39
CA LYS A 12 14.48 14.00 -2.29
C LYS A 12 13.06 13.44 -2.21
N LEU A 13 12.92 12.11 -2.28
CA LEU A 13 11.63 11.42 -2.15
C LEU A 13 11.02 11.57 -0.75
N ALA A 14 11.84 11.48 0.31
CA ALA A 14 11.38 11.71 1.68
C ALA A 14 10.72 13.09 1.85
N ILE A 15 11.35 14.13 1.30
CA ILE A 15 10.81 15.50 1.34
C ILE A 15 9.55 15.60 0.49
N ALA A 16 9.56 15.09 -0.73
CA ALA A 16 8.42 15.14 -1.64
C ALA A 16 7.17 14.45 -1.03
N PHE A 17 7.32 13.24 -0.51
CA PHE A 17 6.23 12.48 0.08
C PHE A 17 5.71 13.15 1.36
N SER A 18 6.63 13.62 2.22
CA SER A 18 6.26 14.29 3.47
C SER A 18 5.49 15.60 3.26
N ARG A 19 5.78 16.32 2.17
CA ARG A 19 5.06 17.55 1.79
C ARG A 19 3.66 17.26 1.26
N ARG A 20 3.47 16.13 0.58
CA ARG A 20 2.18 15.73 0.01
C ARG A 20 1.17 15.36 1.09
N HIS A 21 1.56 14.57 2.09
CA HIS A 21 0.67 14.24 3.20
C HIS A 21 1.40 13.84 4.48
N LEU A 22 0.86 14.25 5.63
CA LEU A 22 1.44 13.97 6.96
C LEU A 22 1.59 12.46 7.25
N ARG A 23 0.79 11.60 6.60
CA ARG A 23 0.91 10.13 6.71
C ARG A 23 2.28 9.65 6.23
N TYR A 24 2.76 10.20 5.12
CA TYR A 24 4.04 9.80 4.55
C TYR A 24 5.19 10.27 5.43
N LEU A 25 5.07 11.43 6.09
CA LEU A 25 6.07 11.85 7.08
C LEU A 25 6.22 10.81 8.19
N LYS A 26 5.13 10.24 8.71
CA LYS A 26 5.20 9.20 9.74
C LYS A 26 5.88 7.92 9.22
N ILE A 27 5.56 7.49 7.99
CA ILE A 27 6.17 6.30 7.38
C ILE A 27 7.66 6.53 7.16
N VAL A 28 8.03 7.67 6.57
CA VAL A 28 9.42 8.12 6.36
C VAL A 28 10.18 8.10 7.69
N LEU A 29 9.67 8.76 8.73
CA LEU A 29 10.32 8.74 10.05
C LEU A 29 10.46 7.32 10.60
N GLY A 30 9.46 6.47 10.40
CA GLY A 30 9.48 5.06 10.80
C GLY A 30 10.60 4.27 10.13
N VAL A 31 10.72 4.34 8.80
CA VAL A 31 11.75 3.60 8.05
C VAL A 31 13.16 4.12 8.34
N TYR A 32 13.32 5.44 8.56
CA TYR A 32 14.61 6.02 8.97
C TYR A 32 14.98 5.62 10.41
N LEU A 33 14.02 5.60 11.35
CA LEU A 33 14.27 5.11 12.71
C LEU A 33 14.69 3.63 12.71
N LEU A 34 14.03 2.80 11.90
CA LEU A 34 14.41 1.40 11.72
C LEU A 34 15.81 1.26 11.11
N HIS A 35 16.20 2.16 10.21
CA HIS A 35 17.56 2.22 9.68
C HIS A 35 18.59 2.55 10.76
N LEU A 36 18.29 3.43 11.71
CA LEU A 36 19.18 3.71 12.84
C LEU A 36 19.33 2.50 13.78
N ILE A 37 18.23 1.78 14.04
CA ILE A 37 18.24 0.62 14.95
C ILE A 37 18.85 -0.62 14.28
N SER A 38 18.63 -0.81 12.98
CA SER A 38 19.05 -1.99 12.24
C SER A 38 19.48 -1.60 10.82
N PRO A 39 20.71 -1.10 10.62
CA PRO A 39 21.13 -0.47 9.36
C PRO A 39 20.90 -1.30 8.11
N ARG A 40 21.21 -2.61 8.14
CA ARG A 40 20.99 -3.50 6.99
C ARG A 40 19.50 -3.64 6.67
N LYS A 41 18.67 -3.98 7.66
CA LYS A 41 17.23 -4.22 7.46
C LYS A 41 16.45 -2.94 7.16
N GLY A 42 16.81 -1.84 7.82
CA GLY A 42 16.19 -0.55 7.54
C GLY A 42 16.62 0.03 6.20
N ARG A 43 17.80 -0.34 5.66
CA ARG A 43 18.17 0.00 4.28
C ARG A 43 17.23 -0.68 3.29
N TYR A 44 17.01 -1.97 3.47
CA TYR A 44 16.03 -2.74 2.70
C TYR A 44 14.64 -2.11 2.73
N LEU A 45 14.11 -1.83 3.93
CA LEU A 45 12.78 -1.22 4.06
C LEU A 45 12.69 0.15 3.39
N ARG A 46 13.72 0.98 3.56
CA ARG A 46 13.72 2.33 3.03
C ARG A 46 13.80 2.35 1.51
N PHE A 47 14.70 1.57 0.93
CA PHE A 47 14.81 1.46 -0.53
C PHE A 47 13.57 0.84 -1.13
N GLY A 48 13.06 -0.25 -0.55
CA GLY A 48 11.82 -0.88 -0.99
C GLY A 48 10.62 0.06 -0.90
N PHE A 49 10.45 0.78 0.22
CA PHE A 49 9.38 1.76 0.39
C PHE A 49 9.45 2.85 -0.67
N PHE A 50 10.60 3.51 -0.84
CA PHE A 50 10.72 4.58 -1.83
C PHE A 50 10.57 4.07 -3.26
N PHE A 51 11.06 2.86 -3.56
CA PHE A 51 10.92 2.26 -4.89
C PHE A 51 9.45 2.01 -5.23
N LEU A 52 8.77 1.23 -4.38
CA LEU A 52 7.38 0.82 -4.60
C LEU A 52 6.43 2.02 -4.53
N GLN A 53 6.60 2.94 -3.57
CA GLN A 53 5.77 4.14 -3.49
C GLN A 53 5.96 5.06 -4.68
N THR A 54 7.15 5.12 -5.28
CA THR A 54 7.36 5.93 -6.48
C THR A 54 6.64 5.32 -7.69
N ILE A 55 6.62 3.99 -7.82
CA ILE A 55 5.84 3.30 -8.85
C ILE A 55 4.34 3.56 -8.65
N ASP A 56 3.86 3.37 -7.42
CA ASP A 56 2.50 3.68 -6.98
C ASP A 56 2.11 5.12 -7.32
N ASP A 57 2.96 6.10 -7.01
CA ASP A 57 2.73 7.51 -7.34
C ASP A 57 2.61 7.79 -8.85
N TYR A 58 3.33 7.05 -9.72
CA TYR A 58 3.17 7.18 -11.17
C TYR A 58 1.83 6.60 -11.62
N LEU A 59 1.45 5.43 -11.08
CA LEU A 59 0.20 4.75 -11.40
C LEU A 59 -1.02 5.56 -10.88
N ASP A 60 -0.93 6.13 -9.69
CA ASP A 60 -1.97 6.97 -9.10
C ASP A 60 -2.09 8.36 -9.75
N GLY A 61 -1.16 8.73 -10.64
CA GLY A 61 -1.10 10.03 -11.30
C GLY A 61 -0.59 11.18 -10.42
N ASP A 62 0.02 10.88 -9.27
CA ASP A 62 0.70 11.86 -8.42
C ASP A 62 2.04 12.32 -9.01
N LEU A 63 2.66 11.49 -9.85
CA LEU A 63 3.82 11.84 -10.67
C LEU A 63 3.46 11.76 -12.16
N VAL A 64 3.96 12.74 -12.92
CA VAL A 64 3.66 12.86 -14.35
C VAL A 64 4.72 12.14 -15.18
N HIS A 65 4.28 11.25 -16.06
CA HIS A 65 5.08 10.67 -17.13
C HIS A 65 4.26 10.62 -18.42
N SER A 66 4.90 10.77 -19.59
CA SER A 66 4.19 10.80 -20.89
C SER A 66 3.57 9.45 -21.27
N ASP A 67 4.19 8.36 -20.80
CA ASP A 67 3.73 6.99 -20.99
C ASP A 67 3.95 6.22 -19.67
N VAL A 68 3.00 6.33 -18.74
CA VAL A 68 3.09 5.66 -17.44
C VAL A 68 3.14 4.13 -17.60
N PRO A 69 2.24 3.47 -18.38
CA PRO A 69 2.28 2.02 -18.54
C PRO A 69 3.60 1.52 -19.13
N GLY A 70 4.10 2.15 -20.21
CA GLY A 70 5.38 1.76 -20.81
C GLY A 70 6.55 1.95 -19.86
N TYR A 71 6.53 3.02 -19.07
CA TYR A 71 7.57 3.28 -18.07
C TYR A 71 7.58 2.24 -16.95
N VAL A 72 6.42 1.89 -16.39
CA VAL A 72 6.31 0.85 -15.35
C VAL A 72 6.68 -0.52 -15.89
N HIS A 73 6.23 -0.87 -17.11
CA HIS A 73 6.65 -2.11 -17.78
C HIS A 73 8.17 -2.19 -17.98
N GLN A 74 8.84 -1.09 -18.32
CA GLN A 74 10.30 -1.07 -18.41
C GLN A 74 10.96 -1.31 -17.05
N ILE A 75 10.45 -0.70 -15.98
CA ILE A 75 10.95 -0.93 -14.62
C ILE A 75 10.76 -2.39 -14.18
N ILE A 76 9.62 -3.01 -14.52
CA ILE A 76 9.36 -4.44 -14.30
C ILE A 76 10.39 -5.30 -15.05
N ALA A 77 10.65 -4.99 -16.32
CA ALA A 77 11.60 -5.72 -17.15
C ALA A 77 13.03 -5.62 -16.59
N ASP A 78 13.47 -4.41 -16.23
CA ASP A 78 14.77 -4.14 -15.61
C ASP A 78 14.92 -4.90 -14.29
N PHE A 79 13.91 -4.84 -13.42
CA PHE A 79 13.91 -5.50 -12.12
C PHE A 79 13.93 -7.02 -12.24
N ARG A 80 13.20 -7.58 -13.22
CA ARG A 80 13.20 -9.02 -13.52
C ARG A 80 14.56 -9.48 -14.07
N ALA A 81 15.15 -8.72 -14.99
CA ALA A 81 16.43 -9.04 -15.62
C ALA A 81 17.64 -8.74 -14.72
N GLU A 82 17.44 -8.08 -13.57
CA GLU A 82 18.51 -7.51 -12.73
C GLU A 82 19.45 -6.59 -13.54
N SER A 83 18.90 -5.91 -14.53
CA SER A 83 19.61 -5.01 -15.44
C SER A 83 18.94 -3.64 -15.36
N PHE A 84 19.50 -2.76 -14.53
CA PHE A 84 18.89 -1.48 -14.19
C PHE A 84 19.44 -0.37 -15.07
N GLY A 85 18.54 0.44 -15.65
CA GLY A 85 18.91 1.65 -16.36
C GLY A 85 19.47 2.78 -15.47
N GLU A 86 19.67 3.96 -16.07
CA GLU A 86 20.27 5.11 -15.38
C GLU A 86 19.28 6.03 -14.66
N SER A 87 17.97 5.80 -14.78
CA SER A 87 16.94 6.63 -14.16
C SER A 87 17.03 6.60 -12.62
N GLU A 88 16.52 7.63 -11.93
CA GLU A 88 16.49 7.63 -10.46
C GLU A 88 15.73 6.43 -9.90
N LEU A 89 14.63 6.02 -10.55
CA LEU A 89 13.83 4.88 -10.13
C LEU A 89 14.55 3.55 -10.39
N ALA A 90 15.24 3.41 -11.52
CA ALA A 90 16.04 2.22 -11.82
C ALA A 90 17.20 2.05 -10.83
N GLN A 91 17.90 3.13 -10.48
CA GLN A 91 18.96 3.12 -9.47
C GLN A 91 18.45 2.77 -8.07
N LEU A 92 17.23 3.21 -7.75
CA LEU A 92 16.58 2.85 -6.50
C LEU A 92 16.14 1.38 -6.48
N GLY A 93 15.69 0.85 -7.63
CA GLY A 93 15.42 -0.58 -7.84
C GLY A 93 16.69 -1.43 -7.69
N GLU A 94 17.81 -1.01 -8.30
CA GLU A 94 19.13 -1.65 -8.15
C GLU A 94 19.52 -1.69 -6.66
N ALA A 95 19.39 -0.54 -5.97
CA ALA A 95 19.73 -0.43 -4.55
C ALA A 95 18.84 -1.30 -3.67
N PHE A 96 17.56 -1.36 -3.96
CA PHE A 96 16.61 -2.21 -3.27
C PHE A 96 16.97 -3.68 -3.47
N ASN A 97 17.13 -4.15 -4.71
CA ASN A 97 17.52 -5.52 -5.02
C ASN A 97 18.86 -5.92 -4.35
N ALA A 98 19.86 -5.03 -4.38
CA ALA A 98 21.16 -5.25 -3.74
C ALA A 98 21.12 -5.22 -2.20
N SER A 99 20.02 -4.74 -1.60
CA SER A 99 19.82 -4.75 -0.14
C SER A 99 19.15 -6.02 0.38
N VAL A 100 18.63 -6.85 -0.53
CA VAL A 100 17.97 -8.12 -0.21
C VAL A 100 19.03 -9.19 0.10
N PRO A 101 18.85 -10.00 1.16
CA PRO A 101 19.71 -11.16 1.39
C PRO A 101 19.68 -12.13 0.19
N ASP A 102 20.84 -12.64 -0.22
CA ASP A 102 20.97 -13.48 -1.42
C ASP A 102 20.04 -14.69 -1.38
N GLU A 103 19.87 -15.31 -0.21
CA GLU A 103 19.00 -16.48 -0.04
C GLU A 103 17.50 -16.17 -0.18
N GLN A 104 17.09 -14.90 -0.12
CA GLN A 104 15.70 -14.46 -0.26
C GLN A 104 15.44 -13.68 -1.55
N ARG A 105 16.49 -13.36 -2.33
CA ARG A 105 16.40 -12.43 -3.45
C ARG A 105 15.34 -12.83 -4.48
N GLY A 106 15.33 -14.11 -4.88
CA GLY A 106 14.32 -14.62 -5.82
C GLY A 106 12.89 -14.47 -5.31
N VAL A 107 12.62 -14.89 -4.06
CA VAL A 107 11.27 -14.83 -3.47
C VAL A 107 10.80 -13.39 -3.29
N ILE A 108 11.66 -12.50 -2.80
CA ILE A 108 11.32 -11.08 -2.64
C ILE A 108 11.09 -10.43 -4.00
N ARG A 109 11.90 -10.77 -5.02
CA ARG A 109 11.71 -10.24 -6.36
C ARG A 109 10.35 -10.63 -6.92
N GLU A 110 9.95 -11.90 -6.83
CA GLU A 110 8.62 -12.31 -7.30
C GLU A 110 7.50 -11.55 -6.57
N LYS A 111 7.58 -11.41 -5.24
CA LYS A 111 6.60 -10.62 -4.47
C LYS A 111 6.56 -9.13 -4.87
N VAL A 112 7.70 -8.54 -5.22
CA VAL A 112 7.77 -7.15 -5.73
C VAL A 112 7.06 -7.06 -7.07
N LEU A 113 7.33 -7.99 -8.00
CA LEU A 113 6.71 -8.02 -9.31
C LEU A 113 5.20 -8.27 -9.22
N GLU A 114 4.77 -9.18 -8.35
CA GLU A 114 3.36 -9.43 -8.05
C GLU A 114 2.67 -8.16 -7.51
N LEU A 115 3.30 -7.46 -6.56
CA LEU A 115 2.73 -6.23 -6.00
C LEU A 115 2.61 -5.12 -7.06
N ILE A 116 3.60 -4.96 -7.92
CA ILE A 116 3.52 -3.99 -9.03
C ILE A 116 2.37 -4.38 -9.97
N ALA A 117 2.21 -5.66 -10.30
CA ALA A 117 1.11 -6.11 -11.16
C ALA A 117 -0.28 -5.85 -10.55
N VAL A 118 -0.39 -5.93 -9.22
CA VAL A 118 -1.61 -5.57 -8.47
C VAL A 118 -1.87 -4.06 -8.54
N MET A 119 -0.84 -3.22 -8.40
CA MET A 119 -0.95 -1.76 -8.58
C MET A 119 -1.35 -1.39 -10.02
N GLU A 120 -0.80 -2.09 -11.02
CA GLU A 120 -1.19 -1.89 -12.43
C GLU A 120 -2.65 -2.30 -12.69
N ALA A 121 -3.18 -3.26 -11.94
CA ALA A 121 -4.60 -3.59 -12.01
C ALA A 121 -5.47 -2.42 -11.54
N ASP A 122 -5.11 -1.76 -10.44
CA ASP A 122 -5.80 -0.55 -9.98
C ASP A 122 -5.69 0.61 -10.98
N TYR A 123 -4.53 0.80 -11.59
CA TYR A 123 -4.38 1.75 -12.70
C TYR A 123 -5.36 1.46 -13.85
N ARG A 124 -5.45 0.20 -14.29
CA ARG A 124 -6.40 -0.20 -15.34
C ARG A 124 -7.85 0.06 -14.93
N ARG A 125 -8.21 -0.23 -13.67
CA ARG A 125 -9.54 0.07 -13.12
C ARG A 125 -9.87 1.55 -13.22
N VAL A 126 -8.91 2.42 -12.91
CA VAL A 126 -9.07 3.88 -13.02
C VAL A 126 -9.31 4.29 -14.47
N VAL A 127 -8.44 3.85 -15.37
CA VAL A 127 -8.50 4.20 -16.81
C VAL A 127 -9.81 3.72 -17.44
N ASN A 128 -10.21 2.49 -17.15
CA ASN A 128 -11.42 1.87 -17.71
C ASN A 128 -12.68 2.18 -16.91
N ARG A 129 -12.58 2.89 -15.78
CA ARG A 129 -13.67 3.18 -14.83
C ARG A 129 -14.42 1.92 -14.40
N GLU A 130 -13.69 0.86 -14.07
CA GLU A 130 -14.27 -0.46 -13.79
C GLU A 130 -15.04 -0.47 -12.48
N ILE A 131 -16.20 -1.11 -12.49
CA ILE A 131 -17.00 -1.40 -11.30
C ILE A 131 -16.83 -2.88 -10.98
N TRP A 132 -16.27 -3.18 -9.81
CA TRP A 132 -15.96 -4.54 -9.39
C TRP A 132 -17.00 -5.08 -8.39
N THR A 133 -17.09 -6.41 -8.30
CA THR A 133 -17.88 -7.08 -7.25
C THR A 133 -17.21 -6.94 -5.89
N ALA A 134 -17.93 -7.25 -4.81
CA ALA A 134 -17.36 -7.26 -3.47
C ALA A 134 -16.18 -8.24 -3.35
N GLU A 135 -16.29 -9.41 -3.97
CA GLU A 135 -15.24 -10.45 -3.99
C GLU A 135 -13.97 -9.96 -4.72
N GLN A 136 -14.13 -9.32 -5.88
CA GLN A 136 -12.99 -8.76 -6.61
C GLN A 136 -12.28 -7.66 -5.81
N LEU A 137 -13.03 -6.80 -5.12
CA LEU A 137 -12.46 -5.76 -4.25
C LEU A 137 -11.77 -6.36 -3.02
N GLU A 138 -12.34 -7.40 -2.42
CA GLU A 138 -11.74 -8.11 -1.30
C GLU A 138 -10.42 -8.77 -1.72
N GLN A 139 -10.42 -9.50 -2.83
CA GLN A 139 -9.24 -10.15 -3.38
C GLN A 139 -8.13 -9.13 -3.70
N GLN A 140 -8.47 -7.99 -4.31
CA GLN A 140 -7.53 -6.92 -4.61
C GLN A 140 -6.86 -6.38 -3.34
N HIS A 141 -7.66 -6.04 -2.32
CA HIS A 141 -7.11 -5.57 -1.05
C HIS A 141 -6.28 -6.65 -0.35
N GLU A 142 -6.75 -7.89 -0.35
CA GLU A 142 -6.02 -9.00 0.24
C GLU A 142 -4.64 -9.15 -0.41
N GLN A 143 -4.57 -9.14 -1.74
CA GLN A 143 -3.31 -9.21 -2.48
C GLN A 143 -2.40 -8.01 -2.18
N THR A 144 -2.91 -6.78 -2.30
CA THR A 144 -2.13 -5.56 -2.04
C THR A 144 -1.51 -5.55 -0.65
N PHE A 145 -2.31 -5.81 0.38
CA PHE A 145 -1.86 -5.69 1.76
C PHE A 145 -1.07 -6.90 2.25
N SER A 146 -1.36 -8.11 1.76
CA SER A 146 -0.55 -9.29 2.08
C SER A 146 0.86 -9.16 1.48
N LEU A 147 0.97 -8.81 0.20
CA LEU A 147 2.27 -8.60 -0.46
C LEU A 147 3.06 -7.48 0.20
N SER A 148 2.40 -6.37 0.52
CA SER A 148 3.04 -5.24 1.22
C SER A 148 3.55 -5.64 2.61
N LEU A 149 2.76 -6.39 3.39
CA LEU A 149 3.17 -6.88 4.71
C LEU A 149 4.29 -7.91 4.64
N ASP A 150 4.22 -8.84 3.69
CA ASP A 150 5.26 -9.84 3.46
C ASP A 150 6.59 -9.16 3.12
N LEU A 151 6.59 -8.22 2.18
CA LEU A 151 7.78 -7.45 1.82
C LEU A 151 8.30 -6.66 3.01
N CYS A 152 7.44 -6.05 3.82
CA CYS A 152 7.85 -5.34 5.04
C CYS A 152 8.51 -6.28 6.06
N CYS A 153 8.00 -7.51 6.20
CA CYS A 153 8.44 -8.45 7.23
C CYS A 153 9.59 -9.37 6.80
N ALA A 154 9.84 -9.54 5.49
CA ALA A 154 10.72 -10.57 4.94
C ALA A 154 12.12 -10.65 5.59
N VAL A 155 12.76 -9.49 5.82
CA VAL A 155 14.10 -9.42 6.43
C VAL A 155 14.10 -9.44 7.97
N PHE A 156 12.91 -9.39 8.59
CA PHE A 156 12.73 -9.38 10.04
C PHE A 156 12.21 -10.71 10.58
N GLU A 157 11.42 -11.45 9.81
CA GLU A 157 10.73 -12.67 10.21
C GLU A 157 10.95 -13.76 9.15
N LYS A 158 11.94 -14.63 9.37
CA LYS A 158 12.17 -15.74 8.45
C LYS A 158 10.98 -16.70 8.46
N GLY A 159 10.46 -17.02 7.27
CA GLY A 159 9.35 -17.96 7.09
C GLY A 159 7.96 -17.40 7.42
N PHE A 160 7.83 -16.08 7.55
CA PHE A 160 6.53 -15.43 7.74
C PHE A 160 5.78 -15.26 6.42
N THR A 161 4.48 -15.56 6.45
CA THR A 161 3.51 -15.25 5.39
C THR A 161 2.29 -14.59 6.03
N SER A 162 1.96 -13.39 5.57
CA SER A 162 0.89 -12.54 6.13
C SER A 162 -0.50 -13.10 5.90
N ALA A 163 -0.76 -13.74 4.76
CA ALA A 163 -2.07 -14.30 4.42
C ALA A 163 -2.56 -15.29 5.49
N GLU A 164 -1.66 -16.10 6.04
CA GLU A 164 -1.98 -17.08 7.08
C GLU A 164 -1.84 -16.49 8.50
N SER A 165 -0.90 -15.58 8.69
CA SER A 165 -0.50 -15.14 10.03
C SER A 165 -1.34 -13.97 10.55
N THR A 166 -1.80 -13.11 9.64
CA THR A 166 -2.42 -11.81 9.94
C THR A 166 -3.64 -11.44 9.08
N PRO A 167 -4.63 -12.34 8.91
CA PRO A 167 -5.81 -12.06 8.09
C PRO A 167 -6.60 -10.84 8.59
N ALA A 168 -6.77 -10.64 9.90
CA ALA A 168 -7.49 -9.50 10.43
C ALA A 168 -6.75 -8.18 10.15
N MET A 169 -5.41 -8.16 10.26
CA MET A 169 -4.61 -6.98 9.89
C MET A 169 -4.78 -6.62 8.41
N ILE A 170 -4.74 -7.61 7.51
CA ILE A 170 -4.90 -7.41 6.06
C ILE A 170 -6.26 -6.73 5.79
N LYS A 171 -7.34 -7.30 6.34
CA LYS A 171 -8.69 -6.72 6.23
C LYS A 171 -8.76 -5.32 6.81
N GLY A 172 -8.12 -5.08 7.96
CA GLY A 172 -8.05 -3.77 8.61
C GLY A 172 -7.38 -2.70 7.76
N LEU A 173 -6.29 -3.05 7.09
CA LEU A 173 -5.60 -2.16 6.17
C LEU A 173 -6.46 -1.86 4.93
N GLY A 174 -7.10 -2.89 4.35
CA GLY A 174 -8.03 -2.74 3.22
C GLY A 174 -9.20 -1.82 3.52
N TRP A 175 -9.88 -2.08 4.63
CA TRP A 175 -10.96 -1.24 5.14
C TRP A 175 -10.50 0.20 5.36
N CYS A 176 -9.37 0.38 6.05
CA CYS A 176 -8.84 1.70 6.38
C CYS A 176 -8.47 2.48 5.12
N SER A 177 -7.84 1.84 4.14
CA SER A 177 -7.50 2.47 2.86
C SER A 177 -8.76 2.93 2.13
N THR A 178 -9.73 2.03 1.97
CA THR A 178 -11.00 2.30 1.27
C THR A 178 -11.76 3.48 1.87
N VAL A 179 -11.94 3.49 3.20
CA VAL A 179 -12.76 4.53 3.86
C VAL A 179 -12.00 5.85 3.97
N ARG A 180 -10.70 5.81 4.24
CA ARG A 180 -9.87 7.00 4.39
C ARG A 180 -9.68 7.75 3.09
N ASP A 181 -9.39 7.03 2.02
CA ASP A 181 -9.01 7.62 0.74
C ASP A 181 -10.21 7.72 -0.22
N PHE A 182 -11.42 7.34 0.23
CA PHE A 182 -12.67 7.33 -0.53
C PHE A 182 -12.86 8.54 -1.45
N ASP A 183 -12.71 9.77 -0.95
CA ASP A 183 -12.95 10.97 -1.76
C ASP A 183 -11.92 11.12 -2.88
N ALA A 184 -10.65 10.82 -2.60
CA ALA A 184 -9.60 10.92 -3.60
C ALA A 184 -9.77 9.82 -4.65
N ASP A 185 -9.93 8.58 -4.22
CA ASP A 185 -10.08 7.40 -5.09
C ASP A 185 -11.31 7.54 -5.99
N PHE A 186 -12.47 7.85 -5.41
CA PHE A 186 -13.72 7.95 -6.17
C PHE A 186 -13.66 9.07 -7.22
N ASN A 187 -13.11 10.24 -6.87
CA ASN A 187 -12.96 11.34 -7.82
C ASN A 187 -11.94 11.04 -8.93
N ARG A 188 -10.94 10.20 -8.66
CA ARG A 188 -9.99 9.69 -9.67
C ARG A 188 -10.60 8.61 -10.56
N GLY A 189 -11.69 7.98 -10.14
CA GLY A 189 -12.32 6.85 -10.84
C GLY A 189 -11.88 5.48 -10.33
N LEU A 190 -11.15 5.42 -9.22
CA LEU A 190 -10.87 4.18 -8.49
C LEU A 190 -12.06 3.87 -7.58
N PHE A 191 -12.98 3.06 -8.09
CA PHE A 191 -14.22 2.76 -7.36
C PHE A 191 -14.07 1.58 -6.40
N ASN A 192 -13.83 1.88 -5.13
CA ASN A 192 -13.78 0.88 -4.04
C ASN A 192 -15.17 0.62 -3.41
N VAL A 193 -16.23 0.84 -4.19
CA VAL A 193 -17.63 0.54 -3.84
C VAL A 193 -18.09 -0.63 -4.71
N PRO A 194 -18.58 -1.74 -4.13
CA PRO A 194 -19.04 -2.90 -4.90
C PRO A 194 -20.18 -2.57 -5.86
N SER A 195 -20.28 -3.32 -6.97
CA SER A 195 -21.35 -3.22 -7.97
C SER A 195 -22.78 -3.43 -7.44
N THR A 196 -22.91 -4.01 -6.25
CA THR A 196 -24.19 -4.07 -5.53
C THR A 196 -24.68 -2.68 -5.09
N PHE A 197 -23.76 -1.75 -4.83
CA PHE A 197 -24.03 -0.38 -4.36
C PHE A 197 -23.72 0.71 -5.39
N LEU A 198 -22.79 0.46 -6.32
CA LEU A 198 -22.40 1.44 -7.35
C LEU A 198 -22.89 0.99 -8.72
N LYS A 199 -23.55 1.89 -9.45
CA LYS A 199 -24.02 1.66 -10.83
C LYS A 199 -23.26 2.52 -11.84
N PRO A 200 -23.21 2.14 -13.12
CA PRO A 200 -22.52 2.92 -14.16
C PRO A 200 -22.92 4.39 -14.22
N GLU A 201 -24.19 4.71 -13.97
CA GLU A 201 -24.68 6.08 -13.93
C GLU A 201 -24.10 6.91 -12.77
N ASP A 202 -23.74 6.27 -11.65
CA ASP A 202 -23.14 6.93 -10.49
C ASP A 202 -21.66 7.27 -10.74
N CYS A 203 -21.01 6.63 -11.72
CA CYS A 203 -19.60 6.86 -12.01
C CYS A 203 -19.32 8.27 -12.55
N HIS A 204 -20.31 9.04 -12.97
CA HIS A 204 -20.11 10.43 -13.40
C HIS A 204 -20.16 11.43 -12.23
N LEU A 205 -20.56 10.98 -11.05
CA LEU A 205 -20.67 11.82 -9.86
C LEU A 205 -19.29 12.10 -9.27
N THR A 206 -19.19 13.23 -8.58
CA THR A 206 -18.13 13.45 -7.59
C THR A 206 -18.41 12.62 -6.34
N ALA A 207 -17.37 12.36 -5.54
CA ALA A 207 -17.51 11.68 -4.26
C ALA A 207 -18.52 12.38 -3.33
N THR A 208 -18.56 13.73 -3.37
CA THR A 208 -19.50 14.54 -2.58
C THR A 208 -20.95 14.32 -3.00
N GLU A 209 -21.21 14.19 -4.30
CA GLU A 209 -22.55 13.92 -4.81
C GLU A 209 -22.98 12.48 -4.51
N PHE A 210 -22.10 11.50 -4.73
CA PHE A 210 -22.40 10.10 -4.42
C PHE A 210 -22.69 9.90 -2.93
N LYS A 211 -21.96 10.59 -2.04
CA LYS A 211 -22.18 10.56 -0.58
C LYS A 211 -23.59 10.98 -0.15
N ARG A 212 -24.30 11.77 -0.96
CA ARG A 212 -25.68 12.20 -0.68
C ARG A 212 -26.72 11.13 -1.04
N ARG A 213 -26.31 10.08 -1.76
CA ARG A 213 -27.21 9.00 -2.18
C ARG A 213 -27.49 8.07 -0.99
N PRO A 214 -28.73 7.57 -0.82
CA PRO A 214 -29.04 6.59 0.23
C PRO A 214 -28.19 5.33 0.14
N VAL A 215 -27.80 4.93 -1.07
CA VAL A 215 -26.96 3.75 -1.31
C VAL A 215 -25.56 3.88 -0.68
N TYR A 216 -25.00 5.09 -0.60
CA TYR A 216 -23.73 5.33 0.09
C TYR A 216 -23.85 5.06 1.59
N ALA A 217 -24.94 5.49 2.23
CA ALA A 217 -25.16 5.25 3.64
C ALA A 217 -25.32 3.75 3.96
N ALA A 218 -26.02 3.01 3.09
CA ALA A 218 -26.14 1.55 3.19
C ALA A 218 -24.76 0.87 3.05
N TRP A 219 -24.00 1.21 2.00
CA TRP A 219 -22.65 0.70 1.81
C TRP A 219 -21.73 1.02 2.99
N LYS A 220 -21.76 2.26 3.50
CA LYS A 220 -20.94 2.69 4.64
C LYS A 220 -21.28 1.92 5.91
N LYS A 221 -22.55 1.56 6.13
CA LYS A 221 -22.95 0.71 7.25
C LYS A 221 -22.37 -0.69 7.11
N ASP A 222 -22.45 -1.28 5.92
CA ASP A 222 -22.00 -2.64 5.66
C ASP A 222 -20.47 -2.75 5.79
N ILE A 223 -19.71 -1.85 5.16
CA ILE A 223 -18.23 -1.88 5.22
C ILE A 223 -17.70 -1.67 6.65
N ASN A 224 -18.38 -0.88 7.49
CA ASN A 224 -18.04 -0.74 8.91
C ASN A 224 -18.47 -1.94 9.75
N GLY A 225 -19.51 -2.65 9.34
CA GLY A 225 -19.93 -3.91 9.96
C GLY A 225 -18.88 -5.00 9.79
N LEU A 226 -18.33 -5.12 8.57
CA LEU A 226 -17.37 -6.16 8.20
C LEU A 226 -16.10 -6.16 9.08
N ILE A 227 -15.57 -4.98 9.42
CA ILE A 227 -14.28 -4.92 10.13
C ILE A 227 -14.37 -5.09 11.65
N ARG A 228 -15.59 -5.06 12.21
CA ARG A 228 -15.77 -4.97 13.66
C ARG A 228 -15.12 -6.13 14.42
N ASP A 229 -15.31 -7.34 13.93
CA ASP A 229 -14.80 -8.55 14.60
C ASP A 229 -13.28 -8.67 14.40
N ASP A 230 -12.79 -8.31 13.22
CA ASP A 230 -11.35 -8.29 12.91
C ASP A 230 -10.58 -7.34 13.82
N LEU A 231 -11.13 -6.17 14.16
CA LEU A 231 -10.48 -5.21 15.06
C LEU A 231 -10.08 -5.86 16.40
N ALA A 232 -10.96 -6.68 16.98
CA ALA A 232 -10.69 -7.34 18.25
C ALA A 232 -9.52 -8.34 18.16
N VAL A 233 -9.32 -8.96 17.00
CA VAL A 233 -8.33 -10.02 16.78
C VAL A 233 -6.98 -9.46 16.29
N MET A 234 -6.96 -8.30 15.62
CA MET A 234 -5.74 -7.69 15.07
C MET A 234 -4.59 -7.61 16.08
N GLN A 235 -4.85 -7.23 17.33
CA GLN A 235 -3.78 -7.12 18.33
C GLN A 235 -3.21 -8.51 18.70
N MET A 236 -4.04 -9.55 18.73
CA MET A 236 -3.58 -10.92 18.98
C MET A 236 -2.67 -11.40 17.83
N GLU A 237 -2.97 -11.03 16.59
CA GLU A 237 -2.12 -11.33 15.43
C GLU A 237 -0.76 -10.64 15.51
N VAL A 238 -0.74 -9.37 15.91
CA VAL A 238 0.51 -8.62 16.12
C VAL A 238 1.41 -9.29 17.16
N GLU A 239 0.83 -9.93 18.18
CA GLU A 239 1.62 -10.62 19.19
C GLU A 239 2.31 -11.90 18.70
N LYS A 240 1.88 -12.47 17.56
CA LYS A 240 2.49 -13.68 16.96
C LYS A 240 3.90 -13.43 16.41
N PHE A 241 4.24 -12.20 16.08
CA PHE A 241 5.55 -11.84 15.53
C PHE A 241 6.67 -12.09 16.56
N ARG A 242 7.90 -12.33 16.14
CA ARG A 242 9.05 -12.51 17.05
C ARG A 242 9.89 -11.23 17.15
N SER A 243 9.99 -10.51 16.05
CA SER A 243 10.71 -9.25 15.87
C SER A 243 10.00 -8.11 16.60
N ARG A 244 10.61 -7.63 17.69
CA ARG A 244 10.14 -6.44 18.42
C ARG A 244 9.95 -5.21 17.52
N PRO A 245 10.84 -4.89 16.57
CA PRO A 245 10.62 -3.79 15.63
C PRO A 245 9.33 -3.93 14.80
N ILE A 246 9.06 -5.12 14.25
CA ILE A 246 7.85 -5.37 13.45
C ILE A 246 6.60 -5.36 14.33
N LYS A 247 6.63 -6.02 15.50
CA LYS A 247 5.55 -5.91 16.49
C LYS A 247 5.16 -4.47 16.77
N LYS A 248 6.16 -3.61 17.02
CA LYS A 248 5.94 -2.20 17.32
C LYS A 248 5.33 -1.45 16.14
N LEU A 249 5.84 -1.70 14.92
CA LEU A 249 5.30 -1.11 13.69
C LEU A 249 3.84 -1.51 13.48
N LEU A 250 3.53 -2.80 13.52
CA LEU A 250 2.16 -3.30 13.32
C LEU A 250 1.21 -2.88 14.46
N SER A 251 1.71 -2.76 15.69
CA SER A 251 0.95 -2.19 16.80
C SER A 251 0.59 -0.73 16.58
N VAL A 252 1.40 0.06 15.86
CA VAL A 252 1.04 1.42 15.46
C VAL A 252 -0.09 1.38 14.45
N PHE A 253 0.01 0.55 13.40
CA PHE A 253 -1.04 0.42 12.40
C PHE A 253 -2.37 -0.05 13.00
N SER A 254 -2.35 -1.12 13.80
CA SER A 254 -3.54 -1.61 14.52
C SER A 254 -4.21 -0.49 15.33
N ARG A 255 -3.44 0.26 16.14
CA ARG A 255 -3.99 1.37 16.94
C ARG A 255 -4.55 2.50 16.08
N ASP A 256 -3.90 2.84 14.98
CA ASP A 256 -4.36 3.87 14.06
C ASP A 256 -5.67 3.45 13.37
N ILE A 257 -5.79 2.18 12.94
CA ILE A 257 -7.03 1.62 12.38
C ILE A 257 -8.16 1.66 13.41
N HIS A 258 -7.91 1.21 14.65
CA HIS A 258 -8.91 1.28 15.73
C HIS A 258 -9.37 2.71 16.02
N LYS A 259 -8.43 3.65 16.05
CA LYS A 259 -8.73 5.07 16.27
C LYS A 259 -9.55 5.65 15.12
N TYR A 260 -9.24 5.25 13.88
CA TYR A 260 -9.96 5.67 12.70
C TYR A 260 -11.40 5.11 12.68
N HIS A 261 -11.57 3.80 12.92
CA HIS A 261 -12.88 3.16 13.05
C HIS A 261 -13.77 3.83 14.11
N ARG A 262 -13.24 4.10 15.31
CA ARG A 262 -14.00 4.81 16.35
C ARG A 262 -14.49 6.19 15.89
N ARG A 263 -13.66 6.92 15.14
CA ARG A 263 -14.04 8.24 14.60
C ARG A 263 -15.11 8.13 13.53
N GLU A 264 -14.97 7.16 12.62
CA GLU A 264 -15.94 6.95 11.53
C GLU A 264 -17.30 6.46 12.05
N VAL A 265 -17.31 5.58 13.05
CA VAL A 265 -18.56 5.17 13.73
C VAL A 265 -19.21 6.37 14.44
N MET A 266 -18.45 7.18 15.19
CA MET A 266 -19.02 8.36 15.86
C MET A 266 -19.55 9.40 14.89
N ARG A 267 -18.93 9.55 13.71
CA ARG A 267 -19.42 10.45 12.64
C ARG A 267 -20.67 9.94 11.93
N GLY A 268 -20.92 8.63 11.95
CA GLY A 268 -22.14 8.02 11.39
C GLY A 268 -23.33 8.01 12.35
N LEU A 269 -23.16 8.49 13.58
CA LEU A 269 -24.21 8.64 14.60
C LEU A 269 -24.75 10.07 14.70
N VAL A 270 -24.29 10.98 13.83
CA VAL A 270 -24.72 12.40 13.72
C VAL A 270 -25.40 12.62 12.38
#